data_AF-A0A922VGS5-F1
#
_entry.id   AF-A0A922VGS5-F1
#
_cell.length_a   1.000
_cell.length_b   1.000
_cell.length_c   1.000
_cell.angle_alpha   90.00
_cell.angle_beta   90.00
_cell.angle_gamma   90.00
#
_symmetry.space_group_name_H-M   'P 1'
#
loop_
_entity.id
_entity.type
_entity.pdbx_description
1 polymer ?
#
loop_
_entity_poly.entity_id
_entity_poly.type
_entity_poly.pdbx_seq_one_letter_code
_entity_poly.pdbx_strand_id
1 'polypeptide(L)' 'MHPIRHPRNVVVIGGAFVIVAALYALGAVPLGYNIEWAGVTMLAALGIAMSLMAYILIAGSSRD' A
#
# COMPACT_ATOMS: atom_id res chain seq x y z
N MET A 1 -9.73 27.09 -12.19
CA MET A 1 -9.73 25.62 -12.02
C MET A 1 -8.37 25.21 -11.47
N HIS A 2 -8.28 24.79 -10.20
CA HIS A 2 -7.06 24.19 -9.64
C HIS A 2 -7.42 22.88 -8.91
N PRO A 3 -7.49 21.75 -9.64
CA PRO A 3 -8.00 20.50 -9.11
C PRO A 3 -6.87 19.58 -8.64
N ILE A 4 -6.25 19.82 -7.48
CA ILE A 4 -5.43 18.78 -6.81
C ILE A 4 -5.39 19.09 -5.31
N ARG A 5 -5.92 18.22 -4.40
CA ARG A 5 -5.54 18.38 -2.98
C ARG A 5 -5.56 17.21 -1.98
N HIS A 6 -5.58 15.92 -2.36
CA HIS A 6 -4.72 14.91 -1.68
C HIS A 6 -4.72 13.49 -2.31
N PRO A 7 -4.24 13.35 -3.56
CA PRO A 7 -3.75 12.05 -4.05
C PRO A 7 -2.55 11.50 -3.24
N ARG A 8 -1.92 12.32 -2.37
CA ARG A 8 -0.82 11.89 -1.49
C ARG A 8 -1.22 10.79 -0.52
N ASN A 9 -2.42 10.81 0.04
CA ASN A 9 -2.81 9.78 1.02
C ASN A 9 -2.90 8.39 0.38
N VAL A 10 -3.31 8.30 -0.88
CA VAL A 10 -3.34 7.04 -1.65
C VAL A 10 -1.94 6.47 -1.80
N VAL A 11 -0.98 7.31 -2.23
CA VAL A 11 0.42 6.90 -2.43
C VAL A 11 1.08 6.55 -1.10
N VAL A 12 0.74 7.26 -0.01
CA VAL A 12 1.24 6.96 1.34
C VAL A 12 0.72 5.62 1.84
N ILE A 13 -0.57 5.32 1.65
CA ILE A 13 -1.16 4.04 2.08
C ILE A 13 -0.54 2.88 1.30
N GLY A 14 -0.49 2.97 -0.04
CA GLY A 14 0.14 1.94 -0.86
C GLY A 14 1.63 1.77 -0.57
N GLY A 15 2.34 2.89 -0.45
CA GLY A 15 3.76 2.91 -0.11
C GLY A 15 4.04 2.28 1.25
N ALA A 16 3.20 2.51 2.26
CA ALA A 16 3.35 1.90 3.57
C ALA A 16 3.28 0.36 3.50
N PHE A 17 2.34 -0.18 2.72
CA PHE A 17 2.24 -1.63 2.54
C PHE A 17 3.43 -2.21 1.78
N VAL A 18 3.97 -1.51 0.78
CA VAL A 18 5.20 -1.93 0.09
C VAL A 18 6.39 -1.95 1.04
N ILE A 19 6.53 -0.93 1.89
CA ILE A 19 7.58 -0.87 2.91
C ILE A 19 7.44 -2.04 3.88
N VAL A 20 6.23 -2.31 4.38
CA VAL A 20 5.97 -3.44 5.29
C VAL A 20 6.28 -4.78 4.61
N ALA A 21 5.90 -4.97 3.35
CA ALA A 21 6.21 -6.18 2.59
C ALA A 21 7.74 -6.36 2.42
N ALA A 22 8.47 -5.27 2.14
CA ALA A 22 9.93 -5.30 2.04
C ALA A 22 10.58 -5.63 3.40
N LEU A 23 10.12 -5.03 4.50
CA LEU A 23 10.62 -5.32 5.84
C LEU A 23 10.34 -6.77 6.26
N TYR A 24 9.15 -7.29 5.94
CA TYR A 24 8.78 -8.67 6.21
C TYR A 24 9.67 -9.67 5.45
N ALA A 25 9.92 -9.43 4.15
CA ALA A 25 10.78 -10.28 3.35
C ALA A 25 12.27 -10.19 3.76
N LEU A 26 12.78 -8.96 3.90
CA LEU A 26 14.18 -8.72 4.22
C LEU A 26 14.52 -9.09 5.66
N GLY A 27 13.57 -8.99 6.58
CA GLY A 27 13.73 -9.40 7.98
C GLY A 27 13.88 -10.93 8.15
N ALA A 28 13.36 -11.73 7.21
CA ALA A 28 13.54 -13.18 7.24
C ALA A 28 15.00 -13.60 7.02
N VAL A 29 15.74 -12.88 6.17
CA VAL A 29 17.12 -13.19 5.78
C VAL A 29 18.11 -13.23 6.96
N PRO A 30 18.22 -12.18 7.81
CA PRO A 30 19.14 -12.21 8.96
C PRO A 30 18.74 -13.21 10.05
N LEU A 31 17.47 -13.65 10.07
CA LEU A 31 16.96 -14.62 11.03
C LEU A 31 17.13 -16.08 10.55
N GLY A 32 17.67 -16.29 9.34
CA GLY A 32 17.85 -17.62 8.76
C GLY A 32 16.54 -18.29 8.30
N TYR A 33 15.45 -17.53 8.22
CA TYR A 33 14.17 -18.02 7.71
C TYR A 33 14.09 -17.86 6.19
N ASN A 34 13.34 -18.76 5.55
CA ASN A 34 13.01 -18.61 4.13
C ASN A 34 12.01 -17.46 3.94
N ILE A 35 12.15 -16.73 2.84
CA ILE A 35 11.20 -15.68 2.48
C ILE A 35 9.85 -16.32 2.15
N GLU A 36 8.83 -16.04 2.95
CA GLU A 36 7.47 -16.51 2.71
C GLU A 36 6.80 -15.61 1.66
N TRP A 37 6.96 -16.00 0.39
CA TRP A 37 6.42 -15.25 -0.74
C TRP A 37 4.89 -15.13 -0.73
N ALA A 38 4.18 -16.05 -0.07
CA ALA A 38 2.74 -15.98 0.13
C ALA A 38 2.34 -14.77 0.99
N GLY A 39 3.03 -14.55 2.12
CA GLY A 39 2.83 -13.37 2.97
C GLY A 39 3.20 -12.07 2.25
N VAL A 40 4.30 -12.06 1.49
CA VAL A 40 4.72 -10.90 0.70
C VAL A 40 3.68 -10.54 -0.37
N THR A 41 3.19 -11.53 -1.12
CA THR A 41 2.18 -11.30 -2.17
C THR A 41 0.84 -10.87 -1.57
N MET A 42 0.44 -11.41 -0.42
CA MET A 42 -0.74 -10.95 0.31
C MET A 42 -0.61 -9.48 0.73
N LEU A 43 0.52 -9.09 1.32
CA LEU A 43 0.78 -7.70 1.73
C LEU A 43 0.78 -6.74 0.53
N ALA A 44 1.37 -7.15 -0.59
CA ALA A 44 1.35 -6.37 -1.82
C ALA A 44 -0.08 -6.19 -2.36
N ALA A 45 -0.85 -7.29 -2.45
CA ALA A 45 -2.24 -7.26 -2.90
C ALA A 45 -3.13 -6.39 -2.00
N LEU A 46 -2.95 -6.50 -0.68
CA LEU A 46 -3.63 -5.67 0.30
C LEU A 46 -3.27 -4.18 0.14
N GLY A 47 -1.99 -3.87 -0.06
CA GLY A 47 -1.53 -2.51 -0.33
C GLY A 47 -2.18 -1.89 -1.58
N ILE A 48 -2.27 -2.67 -2.66
CA ILE A 48 -2.96 -2.27 -3.89
C ILE A 48 -4.45 -2.04 -3.60
N ALA A 49 -5.12 -2.98 -2.92
CA ALA A 49 -6.54 -2.87 -2.60
C ALA A 49 -6.85 -1.63 -1.75
N MET A 50 -6.06 -1.37 -0.70
CA MET A 50 -6.22 -0.20 0.15
C MET A 50 -5.95 1.11 -0.61
N SER A 51 -4.99 1.11 -1.52
CA SER A 51 -4.71 2.26 -2.40
C SER A 51 -5.88 2.55 -3.33
N LEU A 52 -6.43 1.51 -3.97
CA LEU A 52 -7.61 1.63 -4.82
C LEU A 52 -8.81 2.14 -4.02
N MET A 53 -9.05 1.61 -2.83
CA MET A 53 -10.14 2.04 -1.95
C MET A 53 -9.98 3.52 -1.56
N ALA A 54 -8.78 3.94 -1.17
CA ALA A 54 -8.49 5.34 -0.86
C ALA A 54 -8.70 6.26 -2.08
N TYR A 55 -8.31 5.82 -3.27
CA TYR A 55 -8.57 6.54 -4.52
C TYR A 55 -10.07 6.68 -4.79
N ILE A 56 -10.83 5.59 -4.67
CA ILE A 56 -12.29 5.58 -4.88
C ILE A 56 -12.98 6.53 -3.88
N LEU A 57 -12.60 6.51 -2.61
CA LEU A 57 -13.16 7.42 -1.61
C LEU A 57 -12.90 8.89 -1.95
N ILE A 58 -11.72 9.21 -2.50
CA ILE A 58 -11.40 10.57 -2.96
C ILE A 58 -12.18 10.92 -4.23
N ALA A 59 -12.24 10.01 -5.21
CA ALA A 59 -12.87 10.25 -6.50
C ALA A 59 -14.41 10.32 -6.40
N GLY A 60 -15.02 9.54 -5.51
CA GLY A 60 -16.46 9.52 -5.25
C GLY A 60 -16.92 10.51 -4.18
N SER A 61 -16.00 11.21 -3.51
CA SER A 61 -16.33 12.34 -2.63
C SER A 61 -16.82 13.50 -3.49
N SER A 62 -18.12 13.50 -3.79
CA SER A 62 -18.83 14.65 -4.36
C SER A 62 -18.78 15.78 -3.33
N ARG A 63 -17.76 16.63 -3.46
CA ARG A 63 -17.80 17.97 -2.86
C ARG A 63 -18.70 18.83 -3.74
N ASP A 64 -19.98 18.81 -3.41
CA ASP A 64 -20.72 20.08 -3.29
C ASP A 64 -20.21 20.83 -2.05
#